data_AF-A0A4Q2U424-F1
#
_entry.id   AF-A0A4Q2U424-F1
#
_cell.length_a   1.000
_cell.length_b   1.000
_cell.length_c   1.000
_cell.angle_alpha   90.00
_cell.angle_beta   90.00
_cell.angle_gamma   90.00
#
_symmetry.space_group_name_H-M   'P 1'
#
loop_
_entity.id
_entity.type
_entity.pdbx_description
1 polymer ?
#
loop_
_entity_poly.entity_id
_entity_poly.type
_entity_poly.pdbx_seq_one_letter_code
_entity_poly.pdbx_strand_id
1 'polypeptide(L)'
;MTTHQQDRFEAAEERQIAMSILMETFAEAELDGLDEDSMTQAALFVAFQKLVSCYGEDAVATFAERLPERVRHGEFSVMTRQ
;
A
#
# COMPACT_ATOMS: atom_id res chain seq x y z
N MET A 1 -7.16 26.21 14.21
CA MET A 1 -7.80 24.93 13.85
C MET A 1 -7.59 24.59 12.36
N THR A 2 -6.49 25.06 11.74
CA THR A 2 -6.27 24.96 10.28
C THR A 2 -5.08 24.06 9.92
N THR A 3 -4.01 24.06 10.73
CA THR A 3 -2.76 23.34 10.45
C THR A 3 -2.94 21.82 10.38
N HIS A 4 -3.52 21.16 11.39
CA HIS A 4 -3.72 19.69 11.38
C HIS A 4 -4.65 19.15 10.29
N GLN A 5 -5.54 20.00 9.76
CA GLN A 5 -6.45 19.61 8.70
C GLN A 5 -5.74 19.69 7.35
N GLN A 6 -4.92 20.73 7.14
CA GLN A 6 -4.03 20.90 6.00
C GLN A 6 -3.02 19.73 5.89
N ASP A 7 -2.34 19.39 6.99
CA ASP A 7 -1.35 18.30 7.01
C ASP A 7 -1.95 16.95 6.60
N ARG A 8 -3.20 16.68 7.00
CA ARG A 8 -3.92 15.46 6.62
C ARG A 8 -4.30 15.42 5.14
N PHE A 9 -4.60 16.56 4.54
CA PHE A 9 -4.90 16.65 3.11
C PHE A 9 -3.63 16.45 2.28
N GLU A 10 -2.52 17.08 2.67
CA GLU A 10 -1.22 16.91 2.00
C GLU A 10 -0.74 15.46 2.08
N ALA A 11 -0.85 14.81 3.24
CA ALA A 11 -0.51 13.40 3.38
C ALA A 11 -1.43 12.45 2.57
N ALA A 12 -2.69 12.82 2.37
CA ALA A 12 -3.61 12.05 1.53
C ALA A 12 -3.30 12.21 0.04
N GLU A 13 -2.93 13.43 -0.39
CA GLU A 13 -2.49 13.72 -1.75
C GLU A 13 -1.18 13.03 -2.08
N GLU A 14 -0.19 13.10 -1.19
CA GLU A 14 1.10 12.40 -1.33
C GLU A 14 0.89 10.88 -1.45
N ARG A 15 0.02 10.30 -0.62
CA ARG A 15 -0.34 8.88 -0.73
C ARG A 15 -0.96 8.55 -2.07
N GLN A 16 -1.87 9.39 -2.57
CA GLN A 16 -2.52 9.16 -3.86
C GLN A 16 -1.51 9.21 -5.01
N ILE A 17 -0.59 10.16 -4.99
CA ILE A 17 0.49 10.27 -5.99
C ILE A 17 1.38 9.02 -5.95
N ALA A 18 1.81 8.60 -4.76
CA ALA A 18 2.64 7.40 -4.61
C ALA A 18 1.93 6.14 -5.12
N MET A 19 0.62 6.02 -4.88
CA MET A 19 -0.18 4.91 -5.42
C MET A 19 -0.23 4.93 -6.95
N SER A 20 -0.45 6.09 -7.58
CA SER A 20 -0.44 6.21 -9.04
C SER A 20 0.91 5.82 -9.64
N ILE A 21 2.02 6.29 -9.06
CA ILE A 21 3.37 5.93 -9.51
C ILE A 21 3.60 4.41 -9.43
N LEU A 22 3.16 3.77 -8.34
CA LEU A 22 3.26 2.32 -8.21
C LEU A 22 2.41 1.58 -9.25
N MET A 23 1.19 2.04 -9.54
CA MET A 23 0.34 1.45 -10.58
C MET A 23 0.98 1.55 -11.97
N GLU A 24 1.59 2.69 -12.29
CA GLU A 24 2.33 2.88 -13.54
C GLU A 24 3.54 1.95 -13.62
N THR A 25 4.30 1.82 -12.53
CA THR A 25 5.46 0.91 -12.46
C THR A 25 5.05 -0.55 -12.66
N PHE A 26 3.88 -0.95 -12.15
CA PHE A 26 3.34 -2.30 -12.35
C PHE A 26 2.95 -2.53 -13.80
N ALA A 27 2.24 -1.58 -14.41
CA ALA A 27 1.86 -1.66 -15.82
C ALA A 27 3.09 -1.73 -16.74
N GLU A 28 4.16 -0.99 -16.43
CA GLU A 28 5.43 -1.08 -17.17
C GLU A 28 6.08 -2.46 -17.01
N ALA A 29 6.13 -3.00 -15.80
CA ALA A 29 6.69 -4.32 -15.54
C ALA A 29 5.95 -5.44 -16.31
N GLU A 30 4.63 -5.36 -16.42
CA GLU A 30 3.82 -6.28 -17.23
C GLU A 30 4.18 -6.20 -18.73
N LEU A 31 4.43 -4.99 -19.26
CA LEU A 31 4.88 -4.80 -20.64
C LEU A 31 6.26 -5.41 -20.89
N ASP A 32 7.13 -5.41 -19.88
CA ASP A 32 8.44 -6.06 -19.91
C ASP A 32 8.36 -7.59 -19.77
N GLY A 33 7.15 -8.14 -19.60
CA GLY A 33 6.89 -9.58 -19.53
C GLY A 33 7.08 -10.18 -18.13
N LEU A 34 7.12 -9.35 -17.08
CA LEU A 34 7.07 -9.86 -15.72
C LEU A 34 5.67 -10.39 -15.40
N ASP A 35 5.65 -11.50 -14.65
CA ASP A 35 4.45 -12.08 -14.12
C ASP A 35 3.86 -11.21 -13.00
N GLU A 36 2.56 -10.90 -13.09
CA GLU A 36 1.83 -10.00 -12.19
C GLU A 36 1.86 -10.50 -10.73
N ASP A 37 1.70 -11.81 -10.52
CA ASP A 37 1.74 -12.43 -9.19
C ASP A 37 3.13 -12.28 -8.56
N SER A 38 4.18 -12.47 -9.36
CA SER A 38 5.57 -12.32 -8.94
C SER A 38 5.89 -10.87 -8.55
N MET A 39 5.46 -9.88 -9.34
CA MET A 39 5.64 -8.46 -9.04
C MET A 39 4.87 -8.04 -7.77
N THR A 40 3.64 -8.53 -7.61
CA THR A 40 2.80 -8.27 -6.43
C THR A 40 3.46 -8.80 -5.16
N GLN A 41 3.96 -10.04 -5.17
CA GLN A 41 4.66 -10.63 -4.03
C GLN A 41 5.95 -9.87 -3.69
N ALA A 42 6.71 -9.46 -4.70
CA ALA A 42 7.92 -8.67 -4.51
C ALA A 42 7.61 -7.30 -3.88
N ALA A 43 6.59 -6.60 -4.38
CA ALA A 43 6.17 -5.31 -3.83
C ALA A 43 5.71 -5.43 -2.38
N LEU A 44 4.96 -6.48 -2.04
CA LEU A 44 4.54 -6.76 -0.67
C LEU A 44 5.76 -6.97 0.24
N PHE A 45 6.72 -7.78 -0.20
CA PHE A 45 7.95 -8.02 0.55
C PHE A 45 8.74 -6.73 0.80
N VAL A 46 8.95 -5.92 -0.25
CA VAL A 46 9.67 -4.63 -0.15
C VAL A 46 8.92 -3.66 0.76
N ALA A 47 7.59 -3.62 0.70
CA ALA A 47 6.78 -2.78 1.59
C ALA A 47 6.98 -3.18 3.06
N PHE A 48 6.89 -4.48 3.38
CA PHE A 48 7.13 -4.98 4.73
C PHE A 48 8.56 -4.76 5.19
N GLN A 49 9.55 -4.96 4.33
CA GLN A 49 10.95 -4.66 4.64
C GLN A 49 11.13 -3.19 5.04
N LYS A 50 10.54 -2.26 4.28
CA LYS A 50 10.59 -0.82 4.60
C LYS A 50 9.89 -0.50 5.92
N LEU A 51 8.72 -1.10 6.17
CA LEU A 51 8.01 -0.93 7.43
C LEU A 51 8.85 -1.41 8.62
N VAL A 52 9.46 -2.59 8.52
CA VAL A 52 10.32 -3.15 9.58
C VAL A 52 11.55 -2.27 9.78
N SER A 53 12.17 -1.78 8.70
CA SER A 53 13.32 -0.88 8.80
C SER A 53 12.98 0.45 9.49
N CYS A 54 11.77 0.97 9.33
CA CYS A 54 11.35 2.23 9.93
C CYS A 54 10.83 2.07 11.38
N TYR A 55 10.14 0.97 11.68
CA TYR A 55 9.33 0.82 12.88
C TYR A 55 9.69 -0.38 13.76
N GLY A 56 10.51 -1.32 13.28
CA GLY A 56 10.86 -2.57 13.97
C GLY A 56 9.85 -3.70 13.78
N GLU A 57 10.30 -4.93 14.02
CA GLU A 57 9.53 -6.15 13.74
C GLU A 57 8.24 -6.25 14.57
N ASP A 58 8.29 -5.99 15.88
CA ASP A 58 7.13 -6.11 16.77
C ASP A 58 6.00 -5.13 16.40
N ALA A 59 6.35 -3.90 16.02
CA ALA A 59 5.38 -2.90 15.60
C ALA A 59 4.69 -3.30 14.29
N VAL A 60 5.45 -3.87 13.35
CA VAL A 60 4.91 -4.35 12.07
C VAL A 60 4.08 -5.61 12.24
N ALA A 61 4.47 -6.52 13.13
CA ALA A 61 3.68 -7.70 13.47
C ALA A 61 2.31 -7.29 14.03
N THR A 62 2.29 -6.36 14.99
CA THR A 62 1.05 -5.80 15.56
C THR A 62 0.18 -5.11 14.50
N PHE A 63 0.80 -4.40 13.55
CA PHE A 63 0.10 -3.83 12.40
C PHE A 63 -0.52 -4.92 11.51
N ALA A 64 0.22 -5.99 11.23
CA ALA A 64 -0.17 -7.07 10.34
C ALA A 64 -1.34 -7.90 10.87
N GLU A 65 -1.48 -8.05 12.19
CA GLU A 65 -2.61 -8.75 12.85
C GLU A 65 -3.98 -8.22 12.41
N ARG A 66 -4.06 -6.93 12.04
CA ARG A 66 -5.32 -6.29 11.60
C ARG A 66 -5.61 -6.49 10.12
N LEU A 67 -4.63 -6.90 9.31
CA LEU A 67 -4.81 -7.02 7.86
C LEU A 67 -5.91 -8.02 7.46
N PRO A 68 -6.03 -9.21 8.07
CA PRO A 68 -7.09 -10.15 7.71
C PRO A 68 -8.49 -9.56 7.87
N GLU A 69 -8.73 -8.79 8.93
CA GLU A 69 -10.02 -8.13 9.16
C GLU A 69 -10.30 -7.06 8.10
N ARG A 70 -9.31 -6.21 7.83
CA ARG A 70 -9.40 -5.13 6.82
C ARG A 70 -9.68 -5.68 5.41
N VAL A 71 -9.02 -6.78 5.04
CA VAL A 71 -9.26 -7.48 3.76
C VAL A 71 -10.70 -8.01 3.70
N ARG A 72 -11.19 -8.67 4.76
CA ARG A 72 -12.58 -9.19 4.80
C ARG A 72 -13.63 -8.07 4.77
N HIS A 73 -13.31 -6.90 5.30
CA HIS A 73 -14.14 -5.70 5.21
C HIS A 73 -14.10 -5.02 3.84
N GLY A 74 -13.23 -5.48 2.93
CA GLY A 74 -13.16 -4.96 1.57
C GLY A 74 -12.39 -3.64 1.45
N GLU A 75 -11.56 -3.27 2.44
CA GLU A 75 -10.80 -2.02 2.41
C GLU A 75 -9.84 -1.88 1.22
N PHE A 76 -9.48 -3.00 0.59
CA PHE A 76 -8.58 -3.06 -0.56
C PHE A 76 -9.30 -3.44 -1.86
N SER A 77 -10.62 -3.61 -1.82
CA SER A 77 -11.41 -3.97 -3.00
C SER A 77 -11.85 -2.70 -3.73
N VAL A 78 -11.51 -2.59 -5.02
CA VAL A 78 -11.85 -1.43 -5.87
C VAL A 78 -13.29 -1.53 -6.42
N MET A 79 -13.96 -2.68 -6.27
CA MET A 79 -15.34 -2.84 -6.68
C MET A 79 -16.32 -2.52 -5.54
N THR A 80 -17.17 -1.52 -5.77
CA THR A 80 -18.49 -1.46 -5.12
C THR A 80 -19.14 -2.82 -5.36
N ARG A 81 -19.41 -3.60 -4.31
CA ARG A 81 -20.21 -4.83 -4.44
C ARG A 81 -21.52 -4.46 -5.16
N GLN A 82 -21.69 -4.94 -6.39
CA GLN A 82 -23.02 -5.11 -7.01
C GLN A 82 -23.42 -6.57 -6.87
#